data_AF-A0A699Y9P9-F1
#
_entry.id   AF-A0A699Y9P9-F1
#
_cell.length_a   1.000
_cell.length_b   1.000
_cell.length_c   1.000
_cell.angle_alpha   90.00
_cell.angle_beta   90.00
_cell.angle_gamma   90.00
#
_symmetry.space_group_name_H-M   'P 1'
#
loop_
_entity.id
_entity.type
_entity.pdbx_description
1 polymer ?
#
loop_
_entity_poly.entity_id
_entity_poly.type
_entity_poly.pdbx_seq_one_letter_code
_entity_poly.pdbx_strand_id
1 'polypeptide(L)'
;MTDFAQLEEIDGVRLTWNIWPNSKLEATKSVIPFAALYTPNKKLPNLQVLPYEPVMCKQCTAVLNPYARVDYYSKVHPPVYLFLIDTCVSEEEVNACKASILQAITTLPEYVHVGLITFGTHVHVYELGFTECSKCYVFRGSKEHTPQSIIDQLGLRGGHGAPGSRHTAPPGATATVAGGAA
;
A
#
# COMPACT_ATOMS: atom_id res chain seq x y z
N MET A 1 37.49 19.71 -5.73
CA MET A 1 38.16 18.79 -4.79
C MET A 1 37.54 19.04 -3.43
N THR A 2 36.75 18.12 -2.91
CA THR A 2 36.07 18.29 -1.62
C THR A 2 37.13 18.42 -0.53
N ASP A 3 37.04 19.47 0.28
CA ASP A 3 37.96 19.68 1.40
C ASP A 3 37.63 18.69 2.51
N PHE A 4 38.57 17.80 2.84
CA PHE A 4 38.37 16.74 3.84
C PHE A 4 38.15 17.30 5.23
N ALA A 5 38.65 18.51 5.52
CA ALA A 5 38.38 19.19 6.78
C ALA A 5 36.89 19.56 6.92
N GLN A 6 36.22 19.88 5.81
CA GLN A 6 34.79 20.18 5.80
C GLN A 6 33.95 18.93 6.08
N LEU A 7 34.35 17.77 5.55
CA LEU A 7 33.66 16.51 5.83
C LEU A 7 33.78 16.14 7.32
N GLU A 8 34.99 16.25 7.89
CA GLU A 8 35.21 16.00 9.32
C GLU A 8 34.42 16.98 10.19
N GLU A 9 34.15 18.20 9.74
CA GLU A 9 33.29 19.17 10.45
C GLU A 9 31.81 18.80 10.48
N ILE A 10 31.34 18.03 9.50
CA ILE A 10 29.94 17.61 9.40
C ILE A 10 29.65 16.42 10.32
N ASP A 11 30.47 15.38 10.28
CA ASP A 11 30.19 14.09 10.94
C ASP A 11 31.19 13.70 12.04
N GLY A 12 32.31 14.42 12.17
CA GLY A 12 33.37 14.11 13.13
C GLY A 12 34.16 12.85 12.76
N VAL A 13 34.14 12.44 11.49
CA VAL A 13 34.83 11.26 10.96
C VAL A 13 35.90 11.67 9.96
N ARG A 14 37.10 11.12 10.12
CA ARG A 14 38.19 11.22 9.13
C ARG A 14 38.64 9.85 8.69
N LEU A 15 38.46 9.56 7.41
CA LEU A 15 38.87 8.30 6.80
C LEU A 15 40.29 8.39 6.22
N THR A 16 41.04 7.28 6.29
CA THR A 16 42.30 7.13 5.53
C THR A 16 42.04 7.10 4.03
N TRP A 17 40.88 6.55 3.62
CA TRP A 17 40.42 6.47 2.24
C TRP A 17 38.94 6.88 2.15
N ASN A 18 38.65 7.96 1.42
CA ASN A 18 37.27 8.42 1.14
C ASN A 18 36.66 7.78 -0.11
N ILE A 19 37.49 7.09 -0.90
CA ILE A 19 37.07 6.29 -2.05
C ILE A 19 37.69 4.92 -1.84
N TRP A 20 36.83 3.91 -1.73
CA TRP A 20 37.26 2.56 -1.43
C TRP A 20 37.53 1.79 -2.72
N PRO A 21 38.54 0.93 -2.76
CA PRO A 21 38.75 0.04 -3.89
C PRO A 21 37.55 -0.88 -4.07
N ASN A 22 37.19 -1.15 -5.32
CA ASN A 22 36.02 -1.94 -5.66
C ASN A 22 36.31 -3.45 -5.68
N SER A 23 37.57 -3.85 -5.45
CA SER A 23 38.00 -5.24 -5.46
C SER A 23 39.06 -5.54 -4.40
N LYS A 24 39.14 -6.81 -4.00
CA LYS A 24 40.14 -7.28 -3.04
C LYS A 24 41.57 -7.10 -3.55
N LEU A 25 41.80 -7.23 -4.85
CA LEU A 25 43.13 -7.08 -5.47
C LEU A 25 43.60 -5.62 -5.47
N GLU A 26 42.69 -4.66 -5.63
CA GLU A 26 43.03 -3.25 -5.48
C GLU A 26 43.24 -2.89 -4.00
N ALA A 27 42.46 -3.48 -3.10
CA ALA A 27 42.64 -3.31 -1.66
C ALA A 27 44.02 -3.81 -1.19
N THR A 28 44.55 -4.92 -1.75
CA THR A 28 45.89 -5.39 -1.37
C THR A 28 47.02 -4.46 -1.80
N LYS A 29 46.77 -3.57 -2.76
CA LYS A 29 47.72 -2.51 -3.16
C LYS A 29 47.66 -1.29 -2.24
N SER A 30 46.65 -1.21 -1.36
CA SER A 30 46.50 -0.10 -0.41
C SER A 30 47.41 -0.33 0.79
N VAL A 31 48.57 0.31 0.78
CA VAL A 31 49.58 0.19 1.85
C VAL A 31 49.06 0.73 3.19
N ILE A 32 48.25 1.80 3.14
CA ILE A 32 47.60 2.37 4.33
C ILE A 32 46.30 1.60 4.59
N PRO A 33 46.06 1.09 5.80
CA PRO A 33 44.84 0.36 6.11
C PRO A 33 43.59 1.25 6.03
N PHE A 34 42.44 0.63 5.79
CA PHE A 34 41.13 1.28 5.91
C PHE A 34 40.83 1.53 7.39
N ALA A 35 40.90 2.79 7.79
CA ALA A 35 40.70 3.22 9.16
C ALA A 35 39.94 4.55 9.21
N ALA A 36 39.27 4.77 10.33
CA ALA A 36 38.55 5.99 10.63
C ALA A 36 39.03 6.54 11.98
N LEU A 37 39.30 7.84 12.04
CA LEU A 37 39.33 8.57 13.29
C LEU A 37 37.95 9.17 13.52
N TYR A 38 37.30 8.80 14.62
CA TYR A 38 35.94 9.23 14.94
C TYR A 38 35.92 9.94 16.29
N THR A 39 35.24 11.08 16.36
CA THR A 39 35.01 11.85 17.59
C THR A 39 33.52 11.80 17.97
N PRO A 40 33.06 10.82 18.77
CA PRO A 40 31.64 10.59 19.01
C PRO A 40 30.87 11.77 19.61
N ASN A 41 31.52 12.53 20.49
CA ASN A 41 30.91 13.68 21.16
C ASN A 41 31.41 15.01 20.57
N LYS A 42 31.71 15.04 19.27
CA LYS A 42 32.03 16.29 18.57
C LYS A 42 30.83 17.23 18.70
N LYS A 43 31.09 18.49 19.11
CA LYS A 43 30.06 19.52 19.20
C LYS A 43 29.76 20.04 17.81
N LEU A 44 28.67 19.56 17.21
CA LEU A 44 28.23 20.01 15.89
C LEU A 44 27.25 21.19 16.04
N PRO A 45 27.40 22.26 15.23
CA PRO A 45 26.59 23.47 15.36
C PRO A 45 25.09 23.25 15.12
N ASN A 46 24.73 22.24 14.31
CA ASN A 46 23.34 21.92 13.95
C ASN A 46 22.87 20.55 14.46
N LEU A 47 23.44 20.06 15.57
CA LEU A 47 23.04 18.76 16.12
C LEU A 47 21.61 18.83 16.66
N GLN A 48 20.66 18.21 15.96
CA GLN A 48 19.31 18.03 16.47
C GLN A 48 19.24 16.85 17.43
N VAL A 49 18.79 17.10 18.66
CA VAL A 49 18.42 16.06 19.61
C VAL A 49 16.94 15.76 19.42
N LEU A 50 16.64 14.52 19.05
CA LEU A 50 15.27 14.08 18.79
C LEU A 50 14.61 13.67 20.12
N PRO A 51 13.34 14.05 20.38
CA PRO A 51 12.66 13.77 21.65
C PRO A 51 12.09 12.34 21.73
N TYR A 52 12.59 11.43 20.90
CA TYR A 52 12.09 10.07 20.76
C TYR A 52 13.24 9.07 20.62
N GLU A 53 12.95 7.82 20.97
CA GLU A 53 13.91 6.71 20.89
C GLU A 53 14.29 6.37 19.44
N PRO A 54 15.53 5.93 19.18
CA PRO A 54 15.97 5.57 17.84
C PRO A 54 15.12 4.47 17.21
N VAL A 55 14.70 4.69 15.95
CA VAL A 55 13.98 3.67 15.18
C VAL A 55 14.96 2.60 14.73
N MET A 56 14.85 1.40 15.31
CA MET A 56 15.75 0.28 15.02
C MET A 56 15.21 -0.65 13.91
N CYS A 57 16.11 -1.14 13.07
CA CYS A 57 15.83 -2.21 12.12
C CYS A 57 15.54 -3.53 12.85
N LYS A 58 14.46 -4.21 12.45
CA LYS A 58 14.01 -5.47 13.07
C LYS A 58 14.93 -6.66 12.80
N GLN A 59 15.74 -6.60 11.75
CA GLN A 59 16.58 -7.74 11.31
C GLN A 59 18.04 -7.58 11.75
N CYS A 60 18.60 -6.37 11.67
CA CYS A 60 20.03 -6.13 11.89
C CYS A 60 20.35 -5.11 12.99
N THR A 61 19.35 -4.62 13.74
CA THR A 61 19.46 -3.63 14.83
C THR A 61 20.06 -2.26 14.47
N ALA A 62 20.41 -2.02 13.21
CA ALA A 62 20.86 -0.71 12.75
C ALA A 62 19.80 0.39 12.96
N VAL A 63 20.24 1.59 13.29
CA VAL A 63 19.38 2.77 13.48
C VAL A 63 19.01 3.39 12.14
N LEU A 64 17.75 3.83 12.01
CA LEU A 64 17.26 4.57 10.85
C LEU A 64 18.14 5.81 10.61
N ASN A 65 18.59 5.98 9.38
CA ASN A 65 19.45 7.08 8.96
C ASN A 65 19.08 7.55 7.54
N PRO A 66 19.55 8.73 7.10
CA PRO A 66 19.18 9.31 5.80
C PRO A 66 19.52 8.46 4.57
N TYR A 67 20.42 7.48 4.69
CA TYR A 67 20.79 6.58 3.58
C TYR A 67 19.87 5.36 3.47
N ALA A 68 18.96 5.15 4.43
CA ALA A 68 17.96 4.10 4.35
C ALA A 68 16.94 4.41 3.25
N ARG A 69 16.68 3.45 2.36
CA ARG A 69 15.60 3.56 1.38
C ARG A 69 14.25 3.49 2.09
N VAL A 70 13.48 4.57 2.00
CA VAL A 70 12.12 4.63 2.54
C VAL A 70 11.15 4.32 1.41
N ASP A 71 10.44 3.19 1.54
CA ASP A 71 9.32 2.88 0.68
C ASP A 71 8.03 3.44 1.31
N TYR A 72 7.54 4.54 0.75
CA TYR A 72 6.33 5.21 1.19
C TYR A 72 5.05 4.45 0.79
N TYR A 73 5.11 3.62 -0.26
CA TYR A 73 3.95 2.91 -0.79
C TYR A 73 3.74 1.56 -0.09
N SER A 74 4.82 0.90 0.34
CA SER A 74 4.73 -0.41 1.00
C SER A 74 4.27 -0.36 2.45
N LYS A 75 4.24 0.81 3.10
CA LYS A 75 3.84 0.95 4.53
C LYS A 75 2.69 1.92 4.77
N VAL A 76 2.32 2.73 3.79
CA VAL A 76 1.07 3.49 3.82
C VAL A 76 0.11 2.72 2.93
N HIS A 77 -0.82 1.98 3.52
CA HIS A 77 -1.95 1.46 2.75
C HIS A 77 -2.52 2.63 1.95
N PRO A 78 -2.65 2.52 0.63
CA PRO A 78 -3.17 3.63 -0.14
C PRO A 78 -4.54 4.03 0.44
N PRO A 79 -4.85 5.32 0.53
CA PRO A 79 -6.13 5.76 1.07
C PRO A 79 -7.28 5.01 0.40
N VAL A 80 -8.22 4.52 1.20
CA VAL A 80 -9.39 3.80 0.71
C VAL A 80 -10.60 4.71 0.80
N TYR A 81 -11.26 4.96 -0.33
CA TYR A 81 -12.54 5.64 -0.40
C TYR A 81 -13.65 4.62 -0.64
N LEU A 82 -14.56 4.48 0.32
CA LEU A 82 -15.70 3.57 0.24
C LEU A 82 -16.98 4.37 0.00
N PHE A 83 -17.55 4.27 -1.20
CA PHE A 83 -18.84 4.88 -1.53
C PHE A 83 -19.96 3.98 -1.03
N LEU A 84 -20.70 4.46 -0.03
CA LEU A 84 -21.90 3.83 0.54
C LEU A 84 -23.12 4.59 0.06
N ILE A 85 -23.92 3.98 -0.82
CA ILE A 85 -25.03 4.65 -1.50
C ILE A 85 -26.37 4.06 -1.05
N ASP A 86 -27.25 4.91 -0.51
CA ASP A 86 -28.65 4.56 -0.29
C ASP A 86 -29.41 4.57 -1.62
N THR A 87 -30.09 3.47 -1.91
CA THR A 87 -30.94 3.29 -3.10
C THR A 87 -32.43 3.44 -2.79
N CYS A 88 -32.80 3.64 -1.52
CA CYS A 88 -34.19 3.87 -1.07
C CYS A 88 -34.65 5.32 -1.30
N VAL A 89 -34.22 5.92 -2.39
CA VAL A 89 -34.52 7.31 -2.77
C VAL A 89 -35.11 7.34 -4.18
N SER A 90 -35.59 8.51 -4.61
CA SER A 90 -36.15 8.65 -5.96
C SER A 90 -35.10 8.43 -7.06
N GLU A 91 -35.53 8.03 -8.25
CA GLU A 91 -34.63 7.82 -9.39
C GLU A 91 -33.84 9.09 -9.76
N GLU A 92 -34.47 10.26 -9.62
CA GLU A 92 -33.85 11.57 -9.82
C GLU A 92 -32.67 11.80 -8.85
N GLU A 93 -32.84 11.45 -7.57
CA GLU A 93 -31.79 11.57 -6.55
C GLU A 93 -30.66 10.55 -6.77
N VAL A 94 -30.98 9.32 -7.17
CA VAL A 94 -29.96 8.32 -7.53
C VAL A 94 -29.14 8.81 -8.73
N ASN A 95 -29.79 9.38 -9.74
CA ASN A 95 -29.10 9.91 -10.93
C ASN A 95 -28.22 11.12 -10.59
N ALA A 96 -28.69 12.04 -9.74
CA ALA A 96 -27.88 13.15 -9.24
C ALA A 96 -26.68 12.67 -8.41
N CYS A 97 -26.88 11.65 -7.57
CA CYS A 97 -25.82 11.01 -6.78
C CYS A 97 -24.77 10.36 -7.68
N LYS A 98 -25.20 9.61 -8.71
CA LYS A 98 -24.32 9.00 -9.72
C LYS A 98 -23.44 10.05 -10.41
N ALA A 99 -24.02 11.17 -10.84
CA ALA A 99 -23.26 12.27 -11.46
C ALA A 99 -22.21 12.84 -10.50
N SER A 100 -22.59 13.05 -9.24
CA SER A 100 -21.70 13.57 -8.19
C SER A 100 -20.54 12.62 -7.88
N ILE A 101 -20.78 11.31 -7.81
CA ILE A 101 -19.75 10.30 -7.57
C ILE A 101 -18.80 10.19 -8.77
N LEU A 102 -19.32 10.22 -9.99
CA LEU A 102 -18.48 10.22 -11.19
C LEU A 102 -17.56 11.44 -11.22
N GLN A 103 -18.06 12.61 -10.82
CA GLN A 103 -17.23 13.81 -10.66
C GLN A 103 -16.23 13.67 -9.49
N ALA A 104 -16.61 13.07 -8.37
CA ALA A 104 -15.69 12.85 -7.26
C ALA A 104 -14.51 11.94 -7.67
N ILE A 105 -14.78 10.87 -8.42
CA ILE A 105 -13.76 9.92 -8.89
C ILE A 105 -12.71 10.60 -9.76
N THR A 106 -13.08 11.58 -10.59
CA THR A 106 -12.09 12.31 -11.43
C THR A 106 -11.14 13.18 -10.63
N THR A 107 -11.48 13.51 -9.37
CA THR A 107 -10.62 14.26 -8.45
C THR A 107 -9.72 13.38 -7.60
N LEU A 108 -9.98 12.07 -7.57
CA LEU A 108 -9.21 11.13 -6.76
C LEU A 108 -7.83 10.86 -7.40
N PRO A 109 -6.74 10.83 -6.60
CA PRO A 109 -5.43 10.43 -7.10
C PRO A 109 -5.40 8.98 -7.58
N GLU A 110 -4.60 8.67 -8.60
CA GLU A 110 -4.51 7.31 -9.18
C GLU A 110 -4.09 6.22 -8.20
N TYR A 111 -3.38 6.59 -7.12
CA TYR A 111 -2.89 5.64 -6.14
C TYR A 111 -3.94 5.22 -5.10
N VAL A 112 -5.14 5.83 -5.07
CA VAL A 112 -6.15 5.47 -4.06
C VAL A 112 -6.91 4.20 -4.45
N HIS A 113 -7.42 3.49 -3.45
CA HIS A 113 -8.35 2.39 -3.69
C HIS A 113 -9.78 2.87 -3.49
N VAL A 114 -10.67 2.43 -4.37
CA VAL A 114 -12.09 2.75 -4.33
C VAL A 114 -12.89 1.47 -4.12
N GLY A 115 -13.87 1.52 -3.23
CA GLY A 115 -14.89 0.50 -3.06
C GLY A 115 -16.29 1.07 -3.25
N LEU A 116 -17.22 0.23 -3.67
CA LEU A 116 -18.62 0.61 -3.84
C LEU A 116 -19.54 -0.39 -3.11
N ILE A 117 -20.44 0.15 -2.30
CA ILE A 117 -21.52 -0.58 -1.65
C ILE A 117 -22.80 0.21 -1.85
N THR A 118 -23.85 -0.46 -2.33
CA THR A 118 -25.20 0.13 -2.37
C THR A 118 -26.08 -0.58 -1.35
N PHE A 119 -27.00 0.13 -0.73
CA PHE A 119 -27.92 -0.46 0.24
C PHE A 119 -29.36 -0.01 0.00
N GLY A 120 -30.27 -0.93 0.28
CA GLY A 120 -31.71 -0.73 0.35
C GLY A 120 -32.31 -1.91 1.12
N THR A 121 -33.30 -2.61 0.56
CA THR A 121 -33.77 -3.89 1.13
C THR A 121 -32.64 -4.94 1.22
N HIS A 122 -31.71 -4.90 0.27
CA HIS A 122 -30.50 -5.71 0.25
C HIS A 122 -29.26 -4.80 0.22
N VAL A 123 -28.14 -5.30 0.72
CA VAL A 123 -26.84 -4.63 0.65
C VAL A 123 -26.02 -5.32 -0.42
N HIS A 124 -25.53 -4.56 -1.38
CA HIS A 124 -24.79 -5.03 -2.54
C HIS A 124 -23.34 -4.56 -2.42
N VAL A 125 -22.40 -5.50 -2.36
CA VAL A 125 -20.95 -5.23 -2.31
C VAL A 125 -20.36 -5.56 -3.67
N TYR A 126 -19.83 -4.55 -4.34
CA TYR A 126 -19.35 -4.66 -5.72
C TYR A 126 -17.87 -5.01 -5.77
N GLU A 127 -17.52 -6.00 -6.59
CA GLU A 127 -16.14 -6.33 -6.90
C GLU A 127 -15.69 -5.54 -8.13
N LEU A 128 -14.86 -4.53 -7.90
CA LEU A 128 -14.34 -3.63 -8.93
C LEU A 128 -13.01 -4.19 -9.44
N GLY A 129 -12.86 -4.36 -10.75
CA GLY A 129 -11.62 -4.89 -11.34
C GLY A 129 -11.81 -5.84 -12.54
N PHE A 130 -13.06 -6.25 -12.82
CA PHE A 130 -13.39 -7.07 -14.00
C PHE A 130 -14.20 -6.24 -15.00
N THR A 131 -13.68 -6.07 -16.20
CA THR A 131 -14.34 -5.30 -17.27
C THR A 131 -15.45 -6.06 -17.98
N GLU A 132 -15.44 -7.40 -17.91
CA GLU A 132 -16.36 -8.27 -18.65
C GLU A 132 -17.48 -8.87 -17.79
N CYS A 133 -17.34 -8.85 -16.46
CA CYS A 133 -18.34 -9.41 -15.54
C CYS A 133 -18.35 -8.62 -14.22
N SER A 134 -19.43 -7.89 -13.96
CA SER A 134 -19.62 -7.26 -12.65
C SER A 134 -20.02 -8.32 -11.63
N LYS A 135 -19.08 -8.73 -10.78
CA LYS A 135 -19.38 -9.60 -9.64
C LYS A 135 -19.88 -8.76 -8.47
N CYS A 136 -21.00 -9.16 -7.88
CA CYS A 136 -21.64 -8.48 -6.75
C CYS A 136 -22.09 -9.49 -5.71
N TYR A 137 -21.75 -9.24 -4.45
CA TYR A 137 -22.20 -10.02 -3.31
C TYR A 137 -23.42 -9.36 -2.70
N VAL A 138 -24.49 -10.12 -2.48
CA VAL A 138 -25.77 -9.59 -1.99
C VAL A 138 -26.03 -10.12 -0.58
N PHE A 139 -26.16 -9.21 0.37
CA PHE A 139 -26.48 -9.48 1.76
C PHE A 139 -27.90 -9.02 2.07
N ARG A 140 -28.63 -9.81 2.87
CA ARG A 140 -29.93 -9.37 3.41
C ARG A 140 -29.70 -8.29 4.46
N GLY A 141 -30.28 -7.11 4.26
CA GLY A 141 -30.16 -5.97 5.19
C GLY A 141 -30.90 -6.18 6.52
N SER A 142 -31.90 -7.06 6.54
CA SER A 142 -32.65 -7.41 7.76
C SER A 142 -31.95 -8.43 8.66
N LYS A 143 -30.82 -8.99 8.22
CA LYS A 143 -30.04 -9.98 8.97
C LYS A 143 -28.75 -9.32 9.46
N GLU A 144 -28.48 -9.43 10.75
CA GLU A 144 -27.19 -9.04 11.31
C GLU A 144 -26.12 -10.08 10.91
N HIS A 145 -24.99 -9.62 10.36
CA HIS A 145 -23.89 -10.48 9.92
C HIS A 145 -22.67 -10.21 10.79
N THR A 146 -22.04 -11.26 11.30
CA THR A 146 -20.77 -11.12 12.03
C THR A 146 -19.62 -10.85 11.07
N PRO A 147 -18.54 -10.15 11.49
CA PRO A 147 -17.38 -9.91 10.64
C PRO A 147 -16.79 -11.19 10.06
N GLN A 148 -16.74 -12.26 10.85
CA GLN A 148 -16.24 -13.56 10.41
C GLN A 148 -17.11 -14.17 9.30
N SER A 149 -18.43 -14.08 9.43
CA SER A 149 -19.35 -14.56 8.39
C SER A 149 -19.21 -13.77 7.08
N ILE A 150 -18.98 -12.46 7.16
CA ILE A 150 -18.74 -11.61 5.99
C ILE A 150 -17.42 -12.00 5.32
N ILE A 151 -16.34 -12.16 6.10
CA ILE A 151 -15.02 -12.59 5.61
C ILE A 151 -15.12 -13.91 4.85
N ASP A 152 -15.84 -14.89 5.40
CA ASP A 152 -16.01 -16.21 4.78
C ASP A 152 -16.86 -16.13 3.50
N GLN A 153 -17.94 -15.35 3.51
CA GLN A 153 -18.82 -15.16 2.33
C GLN A 153 -18.14 -14.40 1.20
N LEU A 154 -17.31 -13.40 1.52
CA LEU A 154 -16.54 -12.64 0.53
C LEU A 154 -15.29 -13.40 0.04
N GLY A 155 -14.88 -14.48 0.72
CA GLY A 155 -13.69 -15.23 0.38
C GLY A 155 -12.38 -14.49 0.70
N LEU A 156 -12.39 -13.58 1.67
CA LEU A 156 -11.23 -12.77 2.05
C LEU A 156 -10.16 -13.56 2.83
N ARG A 157 -10.43 -14.83 3.15
CA ARG A 157 -9.44 -15.78 3.69
C ARG A 157 -8.68 -16.43 2.55
N GLY A 158 -7.70 -15.72 2.00
CA GLY A 158 -6.82 -16.26 0.97
C GLY A 158 -5.66 -15.33 0.68
N GLY A 159 -4.51 -15.59 1.31
CA GLY A 159 -3.24 -14.96 0.95
C GLY A 159 -2.84 -15.31 -0.48
N HIS A 160 -1.93 -14.50 -1.04
CA HIS A 160 -1.25 -14.78 -2.29
C HIS A 160 -0.80 -16.26 -2.38
N GLY A 161 -1.40 -17.00 -3.32
CA GLY A 161 -0.87 -18.27 -3.81
C GLY A 161 -1.75 -19.51 -3.58
N ALA A 162 -2.56 -19.86 -4.58
CA ALA A 162 -2.67 -21.23 -5.12
C ALA A 162 -3.63 -21.26 -6.32
N PRO A 163 -3.22 -21.76 -7.50
CA PRO A 163 -4.13 -22.02 -8.60
C PRO A 163 -4.83 -23.36 -8.40
N GLY A 164 -6.16 -23.35 -8.36
CA GLY A 164 -6.97 -24.56 -8.50
C GLY A 164 -7.92 -24.84 -7.35
N SER A 165 -9.15 -24.36 -7.48
CA SER A 165 -10.31 -25.14 -7.07
C SER A 165 -11.50 -24.76 -7.94
N ARG A 166 -11.76 -25.62 -8.94
CA ARG A 166 -13.04 -25.70 -9.63
C ARG A 166 -14.12 -25.98 -8.58
N HIS A 167 -15.05 -25.06 -8.39
CA HIS A 167 -16.36 -25.40 -7.86
C HIS A 167 -17.39 -25.41 -8.99
N THR A 168 -17.85 -26.62 -9.24
CA THR A 168 -18.93 -27.07 -10.11
C THR A 168 -20.24 -26.34 -9.81
N ALA A 169 -20.92 -25.89 -10.86
CA ALA A 169 -22.27 -25.35 -10.80
C ALA A 169 -23.27 -26.38 -10.24
N PRO A 170 -24.26 -25.98 -9.43
CA PRO A 170 -25.37 -26.84 -9.06
C PRO A 170 -26.32 -27.03 -10.27
N PRO A 171 -26.95 -28.21 -10.41
CA PRO A 171 -27.83 -28.51 -11.53
C PRO A 171 -29.22 -27.88 -11.29
N GLY A 172 -29.72 -27.16 -12.30
CA GLY A 172 -31.13 -26.76 -12.36
C GLY A 172 -31.38 -25.25 -12.39
N ALA A 173 -31.08 -24.60 -13.50
CA ALA A 173 -31.78 -23.39 -13.92
C ALA A 173 -31.72 -23.32 -15.45
N THR A 174 -32.84 -23.65 -16.08
CA THR A 174 -33.10 -23.50 -17.51
C THR A 174 -32.92 -22.05 -17.94
N ALA A 175 -31.92 -21.78 -18.76
CA ALA A 175 -31.78 -20.52 -19.48
C ALA A 175 -32.87 -20.44 -20.57
N THR A 176 -33.83 -19.53 -20.39
CA THR A 176 -34.80 -19.19 -21.44
C THR A 176 -34.19 -18.07 -22.27
N VAL A 177 -33.87 -18.36 -23.54
CA VAL A 177 -33.43 -17.37 -24.52
C VAL A 177 -34.68 -16.80 -25.20
N ALA A 178 -35.09 -15.59 -24.83
CA ALA A 178 -36.10 -14.85 -25.58
C ALA A 178 -35.41 -14.03 -26.67
N GLY A 179 -35.32 -14.62 -27.86
CA GLY A 179 -35.12 -13.87 -29.10
C GLY A 179 -36.45 -13.27 -29.55
N GLY A 180 -36.45 -12.00 -29.92
CA GLY A 180 -37.61 -11.31 -30.47
C GLY A 180 -37.14 -10.13 -31.31
N ALA A 181 -36.98 -10.38 -32.61
CA ALA A 181 -36.81 -9.37 -33.63
C ALA A 181 -38.15 -8.69 -33.92
N ALA A 182 -38.15 -7.36 -33.97
CA ALA A 182 -38.90 -6.52 -34.90
C ALA A 182 -38.23 -5.14 -34.91
#